data_AF-A0A800JBS3-F1
#
_entry.id   AF-A0A800JBS3-F1
#
_cell.length_a   1.000
_cell.length_b   1.000
_cell.length_c   1.000
_cell.angle_alpha   90.00
_cell.angle_beta   90.00
_cell.angle_gamma   90.00
#
_symmetry.space_group_name_H-M   'P 1'
#
loop_
_entity.id
_entity.type
_entity.pdbx_description
1 polymer ?
#
loop_
_entity_poly.entity_id
_entity_poly.type
_entity_poly.pdbx_seq_one_letter_code
_entity_poly.pdbx_strand_id
1 'polypeptide(L)'
;MKKLLLTLLKIVVVGTILIYLVRSGRLNFEKLMLFRDAPEILAMMVAILILAVVPMATFRWWLLLRAIGIRVNPKQAFVLTWIGNFFNTTLPGAVTGDVVKGYYVIKAQEEDGRTRAFMTLLIDRFVGLFGLIVMAFFALVFNFELILSQERLHSLAWIIVALFGGTVLFYSIVLFPFKEGRDPFLRLFQRLPASKFSIKVYSAFKSFQYQKTTLFLTLFLSI
;
A
#
# COMPACT_ATOMS: atom_id res chain seq x y z
N MET A 1 -36.23 -6.42 -18.14
CA MET A 1 -36.39 -6.71 -16.69
C MET A 1 -35.07 -6.95 -15.96
N LYS A 2 -34.21 -7.89 -16.39
CA LYS A 2 -32.88 -8.14 -15.74
C LYS A 2 -31.99 -6.89 -15.58
N LYS A 3 -31.94 -6.01 -16.60
CA LYS A 3 -31.18 -4.75 -16.54
C LYS A 3 -31.71 -3.77 -15.49
N LEU A 4 -33.04 -3.62 -15.40
CA LEU A 4 -33.69 -2.76 -14.38
C LEU A 4 -33.45 -3.27 -12.96
N LEU A 5 -33.53 -4.59 -12.76
CA LEU A 5 -33.27 -5.22 -11.47
C LEU A 5 -31.80 -5.06 -11.03
N LEU A 6 -30.86 -5.17 -11.97
CA LEU A 6 -29.44 -4.89 -11.73
C LEU A 6 -29.18 -3.40 -11.42
N THR A 7 -29.87 -2.48 -12.08
CA THR A 7 -29.75 -1.05 -11.79
C THR A 7 -30.33 -0.71 -10.42
N LEU A 8 -31.50 -1.26 -10.06
CA LEU A 8 -32.10 -1.12 -8.73
C LEU A 8 -31.17 -1.65 -7.64
N LEU A 9 -30.60 -2.84 -7.84
CA LEU A 9 -29.62 -3.42 -6.91
C LEU A 9 -28.41 -2.50 -6.73
N LYS A 10 -27.86 -1.95 -7.83
CA LYS A 10 -26.74 -0.98 -7.75
C LYS A 10 -27.13 0.28 -6.96
N ILE A 11 -28.33 0.83 -7.21
CA ILE A 11 -28.83 2.02 -6.50
C ILE A 11 -28.96 1.72 -5.01
N VAL A 12 -29.54 0.58 -4.64
CA VAL A 12 -29.68 0.15 -3.24
C VAL A 12 -28.32 -0.01 -2.57
N VAL A 13 -27.36 -0.65 -3.25
CA VAL A 13 -25.99 -0.84 -2.73
C VAL A 13 -25.30 0.53 -2.52
N VAL A 14 -25.36 1.41 -3.51
CA VAL A 14 -24.78 2.77 -3.41
C VAL A 14 -25.46 3.58 -2.30
N GLY A 15 -26.80 3.53 -2.22
CA GLY A 15 -27.55 4.22 -1.17
C GLY A 15 -27.20 3.72 0.23
N THR A 16 -27.12 2.40 0.40
CA THR A 16 -26.72 1.77 1.68
C THR A 16 -25.32 2.21 2.09
N ILE A 17 -24.40 2.22 1.14
CA ILE A 17 -23.03 2.69 1.32
C ILE A 17 -22.99 4.16 1.75
N LEU A 18 -23.72 5.04 1.07
CA LEU A 18 -23.74 6.48 1.39
C LEU A 18 -24.34 6.73 2.77
N ILE A 19 -25.43 6.04 3.12
CA ILE A 19 -26.04 6.11 4.45
C ILE A 19 -25.06 5.63 5.52
N TYR A 20 -24.35 4.53 5.27
CA TYR A 20 -23.31 4.03 6.17
C TYR A 20 -22.16 5.06 6.35
N LEU A 21 -21.71 5.69 5.27
CA LEU A 21 -20.65 6.69 5.31
C LEU A 21 -21.03 7.94 6.13
N VAL A 22 -22.27 8.40 6.01
CA VAL A 22 -22.80 9.51 6.81
C VAL A 22 -22.92 9.11 8.28
N ARG A 23 -23.53 7.95 8.57
CA ARG A 23 -23.74 7.48 9.95
C ARG A 23 -22.45 7.13 10.69
N SER A 24 -21.44 6.64 9.97
CA SER A 24 -20.11 6.34 10.53
C SER A 24 -19.24 7.58 10.75
N GLY A 25 -19.72 8.77 10.39
CA GLY A 25 -18.94 10.02 10.49
C GLY A 25 -17.76 10.10 9.52
N ARG A 26 -17.60 9.12 8.61
CA ARG A 26 -16.58 9.14 7.55
C ARG A 26 -16.86 10.23 6.52
N LEU A 27 -18.14 10.51 6.27
CA LEU A 27 -18.60 11.60 5.41
C LEU A 27 -19.33 12.64 6.27
N ASN A 28 -18.56 13.58 6.82
CA ASN A 28 -19.07 14.62 7.71
C ASN A 28 -19.15 15.96 6.96
N PHE A 29 -20.37 16.37 6.62
CA PHE A 29 -20.63 17.63 5.92
C PHE A 29 -20.42 18.86 6.79
N GLU A 30 -20.57 18.76 8.11
CA GLU A 30 -20.31 19.88 9.03
C GLU A 30 -18.82 20.27 9.00
N LYS A 31 -17.92 19.28 8.91
CA LYS A 31 -16.49 19.55 8.74
C LYS A 31 -16.16 20.23 7.41
N LEU A 32 -16.93 19.97 6.36
CA LEU A 32 -16.77 20.69 5.08
C LEU A 32 -17.27 22.14 5.19
N MET A 33 -18.31 22.39 6.00
CA MET A 33 -18.78 23.74 6.27
C MET A 33 -17.77 24.58 7.05
N LEU A 34 -16.87 23.97 7.84
CA LEU A 34 -15.75 24.68 8.49
C LEU A 34 -14.79 25.34 7.48
N PHE A 35 -14.71 24.82 6.25
CA PHE A 35 -13.88 25.39 5.20
C PHE A 35 -14.61 26.43 4.34
N ARG A 36 -15.86 26.77 4.66
CA ARG A 36 -16.62 27.79 3.94
C ARG A 36 -15.95 29.17 4.02
N ASP A 37 -15.37 29.47 5.18
CA ASP A 37 -14.70 30.75 5.44
C ASP A 37 -13.24 30.77 4.96
N ALA A 38 -12.71 29.61 4.53
CA ALA A 38 -11.35 29.46 4.01
C ALA A 38 -11.32 28.58 2.74
N PRO A 39 -11.98 29.00 1.64
CA PRO A 39 -12.08 28.20 0.42
C PRO A 39 -10.72 27.92 -0.23
N GLU A 40 -9.74 28.81 -0.02
CA GLU A 40 -8.37 28.65 -0.50
C GLU A 40 -7.68 27.43 0.11
N ILE A 41 -7.91 27.16 1.40
CA ILE A 41 -7.33 25.99 2.09
C ILE A 41 -7.93 24.71 1.52
N LEU A 42 -9.25 24.67 1.33
CA LEU A 42 -9.93 23.52 0.73
C LEU A 42 -9.42 23.28 -0.70
N ALA A 43 -9.32 24.33 -1.50
CA ALA A 43 -8.80 24.26 -2.86
C ALA A 43 -7.36 23.73 -2.89
N MET A 44 -6.50 24.20 -1.99
CA MET A 44 -5.13 23.73 -1.85
C MET A 44 -5.06 22.26 -1.46
N MET A 45 -5.86 21.80 -0.48
CA MET A 45 -5.91 20.40 -0.07
C MET A 45 -6.35 19.49 -1.22
N VAL A 46 -7.39 19.89 -1.96
CA VAL A 46 -7.88 19.16 -3.14
C VAL A 46 -6.82 19.15 -4.24
N ALA A 47 -6.16 20.28 -4.48
CA ALA A 47 -5.08 20.38 -5.47
C ALA A 47 -3.91 19.47 -5.11
N ILE A 48 -3.44 19.46 -3.86
CA ILE A 48 -2.37 18.57 -3.39
C ILE A 48 -2.78 17.10 -3.57
N LEU A 49 -4.04 16.76 -3.23
CA LEU A 49 -4.55 15.39 -3.40
C LEU A 49 -4.50 14.95 -4.87
N ILE A 50 -5.02 15.78 -5.79
CA ILE A 50 -5.17 15.43 -7.21
C ILE A 50 -3.85 15.53 -7.98
N LEU A 51 -2.99 16.51 -7.66
CA LEU A 51 -1.78 16.81 -8.42
C LEU A 51 -0.53 16.12 -7.86
N ALA A 52 -0.47 15.83 -6.56
CA ALA A 52 0.68 15.21 -5.93
C ALA A 52 0.37 13.80 -5.42
N VAL A 53 -0.57 13.68 -4.47
CA VAL A 53 -0.76 12.42 -3.72
C VAL A 53 -1.21 11.27 -4.62
N VAL A 54 -2.28 11.46 -5.41
CA VAL A 54 -2.81 10.39 -6.26
C VAL A 54 -1.86 10.05 -7.42
N PRO A 55 -1.25 11.02 -8.13
CA PRO A 55 -0.25 10.72 -9.16
C PRO A 55 0.99 10.01 -8.60
N MET A 56 1.53 10.42 -7.45
CA MET A 56 2.68 9.75 -6.84
C MET A 56 2.34 8.29 -6.47
N ALA A 57 1.19 8.06 -5.83
CA ALA A 57 0.72 6.71 -5.50
C ALA A 57 0.52 5.84 -6.75
N THR A 58 -0.04 6.43 -7.81
CA THR A 58 -0.25 5.78 -9.11
C THR A 58 1.09 5.40 -9.74
N PHE A 59 2.03 6.34 -9.80
CA PHE A 59 3.33 6.14 -10.41
C PHE A 59 4.14 5.07 -9.68
N ARG A 60 4.13 5.10 -8.33
CA ARG A 60 4.78 4.08 -7.50
C ARG A 60 4.23 2.68 -7.82
N TRP A 61 2.90 2.53 -7.84
CA TRP A 61 2.28 1.24 -8.12
C TRP A 61 2.54 0.78 -9.57
N TRP A 62 2.54 1.70 -10.52
CA TRP A 62 2.87 1.42 -11.92
C TRP A 62 4.31 0.92 -12.10
N LEU A 63 5.30 1.51 -11.40
CA LEU A 63 6.68 1.03 -11.40
C LEU A 63 6.79 -0.39 -10.86
N LEU A 64 6.09 -0.71 -9.75
CA LEU A 64 6.08 -2.05 -9.17
C LEU A 64 5.46 -3.09 -10.12
N LEU A 65 4.37 -2.73 -10.82
CA LEU A 65 3.76 -3.61 -11.83
C LEU A 65 4.72 -3.88 -13.00
N ARG A 66 5.39 -2.82 -13.48
CA ARG A 66 6.35 -2.94 -14.59
C ARG A 66 7.55 -3.80 -14.21
N ALA A 67 8.00 -3.70 -12.96
CA ALA A 67 9.12 -4.46 -12.44
C ALA A 67 8.91 -5.98 -12.52
N ILE A 68 7.70 -6.44 -12.22
CA ILE A 68 7.36 -7.87 -12.28
C ILE A 68 6.89 -8.34 -13.67
N GLY A 69 7.05 -7.49 -14.69
CA GLY A 69 6.69 -7.80 -16.08
C GLY A 69 5.22 -7.57 -16.44
N ILE A 70 4.40 -6.99 -15.56
CA ILE A 70 3.00 -6.67 -15.87
C ILE A 70 2.94 -5.32 -16.59
N ARG A 71 2.58 -5.35 -17.86
CA ARG A 71 2.43 -4.13 -18.68
C ARG A 71 1.03 -3.55 -18.48
N VAL A 72 0.93 -2.50 -17.67
CA VAL A 72 -0.29 -1.69 -17.50
C VAL A 72 -0.06 -0.30 -18.05
N ASN A 73 -1.05 0.25 -18.76
CA ASN A 73 -1.01 1.64 -19.22
C ASN A 73 -1.09 2.59 -18.01
N PRO A 74 -0.24 3.63 -17.88
CA PRO A 74 -0.31 4.61 -16.79
C PRO A 74 -1.72 5.18 -16.54
N LYS A 75 -2.50 5.42 -17.62
CA LYS A 75 -3.89 5.89 -17.49
C LYS A 75 -4.79 4.88 -16.78
N GLN A 76 -4.63 3.59 -17.08
CA GLN A 76 -5.38 2.53 -16.42
C GLN A 76 -4.97 2.42 -14.94
N ALA A 77 -3.68 2.51 -14.63
CA ALA A 77 -3.19 2.53 -13.25
C ALA A 77 -3.77 3.70 -12.45
N PHE A 78 -3.90 4.89 -13.06
CA PHE A 78 -4.50 6.07 -12.44
C PHE A 78 -5.98 5.86 -12.10
N VAL A 79 -6.77 5.38 -13.07
CA VAL A 79 -8.20 5.08 -12.86
C VAL A 79 -8.38 4.01 -11.77
N LEU A 80 -7.56 2.96 -11.80
CA LEU A 80 -7.59 1.90 -10.79
C LEU A 80 -7.19 2.41 -9.39
N THR A 81 -6.29 3.40 -9.30
CA THR A 81 -5.93 4.04 -8.03
C THR A 81 -7.11 4.81 -7.45
N TRP A 82 -7.86 5.55 -8.28
CA TRP A 82 -9.11 6.20 -7.85
C TRP A 82 -10.19 5.21 -7.40
N ILE A 83 -10.37 4.11 -8.15
CA ILE A 83 -11.29 3.03 -7.75
C ILE A 83 -10.87 2.46 -6.39
N GLY A 84 -9.57 2.19 -6.20
CA GLY A 84 -9.05 1.72 -4.92
C GLY A 84 -9.30 2.69 -3.77
N ASN A 85 -9.01 3.98 -3.97
CA ASN A 85 -9.25 5.01 -2.96
C ASN A 85 -10.74 5.14 -2.58
N PHE A 86 -11.63 5.03 -3.57
CA PHE A 86 -13.08 4.97 -3.32
C PHE A 86 -13.41 3.80 -2.39
N PHE A 87 -13.00 2.59 -2.72
CA PHE A 87 -13.31 1.41 -1.92
C PHE A 87 -12.65 1.43 -0.52
N ASN A 88 -11.44 1.97 -0.38
CA ASN A 88 -10.77 2.13 0.92
C ASN A 88 -11.52 3.12 1.85
N THR A 89 -12.09 4.19 1.28
CA THR A 89 -12.88 5.15 2.07
C THR A 89 -14.26 4.59 2.41
N THR A 90 -14.83 3.86 1.46
CA THR A 90 -16.24 3.47 1.41
C THR A 90 -16.55 2.20 2.20
N LEU A 91 -15.69 1.18 2.08
CA LEU A 91 -15.91 -0.11 2.75
C LEU A 91 -15.18 -0.17 4.10
N PRO A 92 -15.68 -0.98 5.05
CA PRO A 92 -14.90 -1.38 6.21
C PRO A 92 -13.71 -2.25 5.75
N GLY A 93 -12.54 -2.01 6.36
CA GLY A 93 -11.28 -2.67 6.01
C GLY A 93 -10.28 -1.71 5.33
N ALA A 94 -9.07 -1.65 5.86
CA ALA A 94 -8.01 -0.75 5.36
C ALA A 94 -7.36 -1.21 4.04
N VAL A 95 -7.73 -2.40 3.53
CA VAL A 95 -7.07 -3.07 2.40
C VAL A 95 -8.05 -3.37 1.25
N THR A 96 -9.34 -3.09 1.43
CA THR A 96 -10.40 -3.55 0.55
C THR A 96 -10.28 -2.96 -0.86
N GLY A 97 -9.93 -1.68 -0.96
CA GLY A 97 -9.71 -1.01 -2.23
C GLY A 97 -8.45 -1.45 -2.97
N ASP A 98 -7.41 -1.83 -2.23
CA ASP A 98 -6.19 -2.37 -2.83
C ASP A 98 -6.39 -3.78 -3.39
N VAL A 99 -7.24 -4.58 -2.74
CA VAL A 99 -7.68 -5.87 -3.29
C VAL A 99 -8.47 -5.66 -4.58
N VAL A 100 -9.40 -4.68 -4.61
CA VAL A 100 -10.21 -4.40 -5.79
C VAL A 100 -9.35 -3.97 -6.98
N LYS A 101 -8.47 -2.97 -6.81
CA LYS A 101 -7.61 -2.50 -7.90
C LYS A 101 -6.70 -3.62 -8.43
N GLY A 102 -6.18 -4.44 -7.51
CA GLY A 102 -5.39 -5.61 -7.85
C GLY A 102 -6.16 -6.68 -8.60
N TYR A 103 -7.40 -6.97 -8.17
CA TYR A 103 -8.29 -7.90 -8.84
C TYR A 103 -8.56 -7.50 -10.29
N TYR A 104 -8.74 -6.21 -10.58
CA TYR A 104 -8.92 -5.74 -11.96
C TYR A 104 -7.67 -5.98 -12.83
N VAL A 105 -6.46 -5.79 -12.29
CA VAL A 105 -5.22 -6.12 -12.99
C VAL A 105 -5.09 -7.63 -13.20
N ILE A 106 -5.34 -8.42 -12.15
CA ILE A 106 -5.34 -9.89 -12.16
C ILE A 106 -6.29 -10.44 -13.22
N LYS A 107 -7.51 -9.89 -13.29
CA LYS A 107 -8.55 -10.33 -14.24
C LYS A 107 -8.16 -10.05 -15.69
N ALA A 108 -7.37 -9.01 -15.93
CA ALA A 108 -6.87 -8.65 -17.25
C ALA A 108 -5.63 -9.46 -17.69
N GLN A 109 -5.12 -10.37 -16.84
CA GLN A 109 -3.95 -11.21 -17.12
C GLN A 109 -4.35 -12.69 -17.20
N GLU A 110 -3.57 -13.48 -17.94
CA GLU A 110 -3.68 -14.95 -18.00
C GLU A 110 -3.45 -15.59 -16.62
N GLU A 111 -3.82 -16.87 -16.44
CA GLU A 111 -3.83 -17.53 -15.12
C GLU A 111 -2.50 -17.43 -14.35
N ASP A 112 -1.36 -17.54 -15.05
CA ASP A 112 -0.02 -17.40 -14.46
C ASP A 112 0.34 -15.95 -14.04
N GLY A 113 -0.36 -14.95 -14.55
CA GLY A 113 -0.18 -13.54 -14.19
C GLY A 113 -0.90 -13.14 -12.90
N ARG A 114 -1.96 -13.89 -12.53
CA ARG A 114 -2.83 -13.59 -11.38
C ARG A 114 -2.09 -13.63 -10.05
N THR A 115 -1.31 -14.68 -9.85
CA THR A 115 -0.47 -14.85 -8.67
C THR A 115 0.56 -13.72 -8.55
N ARG A 116 1.20 -13.34 -9.66
CA ARG A 116 2.24 -12.32 -9.68
C ARG A 116 1.68 -10.94 -9.37
N ALA A 117 0.52 -10.60 -9.94
CA ALA A 117 -0.18 -9.35 -9.68
C ALA A 117 -0.64 -9.22 -8.22
N PHE A 118 -1.14 -10.30 -7.60
CA PHE A 118 -1.49 -10.30 -6.18
C PHE A 118 -0.24 -10.04 -5.31
N MET A 119 0.89 -10.66 -5.64
CA MET A 119 2.14 -10.45 -4.91
C MET A 119 2.64 -9.01 -5.03
N THR A 120 2.38 -8.30 -6.13
CA THR A 120 2.72 -6.87 -6.27
C THR A 120 2.00 -6.00 -5.26
N LEU A 121 0.74 -6.31 -4.96
CA LEU A 121 -0.04 -5.56 -3.97
C LEU A 121 0.57 -5.73 -2.58
N LEU A 122 0.99 -6.96 -2.23
CA LEU A 122 1.67 -7.22 -0.97
C LEU A 122 3.00 -6.48 -0.91
N ILE A 123 3.80 -6.56 -1.98
CA ILE A 123 5.09 -5.85 -2.04
C ILE A 123 4.87 -4.33 -1.92
N ASP A 124 3.87 -3.75 -2.59
CA ASP A 124 3.50 -2.33 -2.42
C ASP A 124 3.18 -1.98 -0.96
N ARG A 125 2.45 -2.84 -0.24
CA ARG A 125 2.15 -2.65 1.19
C ARG A 125 3.42 -2.70 2.04
N PHE A 126 4.28 -3.68 1.83
CA PHE A 126 5.52 -3.84 2.59
C PHE A 126 6.49 -2.69 2.33
N VAL A 127 6.64 -2.26 1.08
CA VAL A 127 7.47 -1.10 0.71
C VAL A 127 6.93 0.18 1.36
N GLY A 128 5.61 0.38 1.35
CA GLY A 128 4.98 1.50 2.04
C GLY A 128 5.17 1.45 3.56
N LEU A 129 4.99 0.28 4.17
CA LEU A 129 5.23 0.07 5.61
C LEU A 129 6.68 0.36 5.99
N PHE A 130 7.62 -0.06 5.15
CA PHE A 130 9.03 0.24 5.36
C PHE A 130 9.29 1.75 5.28
N GLY A 131 8.71 2.45 4.30
CA GLY A 131 8.79 3.91 4.23
C GLY A 131 8.30 4.59 5.52
N LEU A 132 7.18 4.13 6.08
CA LEU A 132 6.67 4.60 7.38
C LEU A 132 7.63 4.33 8.54
N ILE A 133 8.24 3.13 8.60
CA ILE A 133 9.21 2.77 9.64
C ILE A 133 10.48 3.63 9.52
N VAL A 134 10.95 3.87 8.29
CA VAL A 134 12.11 4.75 8.03
C VAL A 134 11.81 6.18 8.46
N MET A 135 10.64 6.72 8.10
CA MET A 135 10.23 8.05 8.56
C MET A 135 10.13 8.14 10.09
N ALA A 136 9.53 7.13 10.74
CA ALA A 136 9.42 7.08 12.19
C ALA A 136 10.81 7.01 12.87
N PHE A 137 11.74 6.26 12.28
CA PHE A 137 13.12 6.19 12.77
C PHE A 137 13.84 7.52 12.62
N PHE A 138 13.73 8.21 11.48
CA PHE A 138 14.33 9.54 11.32
C PHE A 138 13.71 10.58 12.25
N ALA A 139 12.39 10.53 12.45
CA ALA A 139 11.72 11.39 13.44
C ALA A 139 12.27 11.15 14.85
N LEU A 140 12.53 9.90 15.22
CA LEU A 140 13.17 9.52 16.49
C LEU A 140 14.59 10.09 16.59
N VAL A 141 15.41 9.95 15.54
CA VAL A 141 16.78 10.45 15.50
C VAL A 141 16.83 11.97 15.60
N PHE A 142 15.98 12.69 14.88
CA PHE A 142 15.94 14.16 14.92
C PHE A 142 15.40 14.71 16.24
N ASN A 143 14.57 13.95 16.96
CA ASN A 143 13.99 14.35 18.25
C ASN A 143 14.60 13.54 19.42
N PHE A 144 15.86 13.13 19.30
CA PHE A 144 16.50 12.25 20.27
C PHE A 144 16.51 12.82 21.69
N GLU A 145 16.74 14.13 21.85
CA GLU A 145 16.72 14.82 23.16
C GLU A 145 15.33 14.80 23.81
N LEU A 146 14.27 15.00 23.02
CA LEU A 146 12.88 14.93 23.48
C LEU A 146 12.51 13.51 23.94
N ILE A 147 13.04 12.50 23.25
CA ILE A 147 12.77 11.10 23.57
C ILE A 147 13.53 10.68 24.82
N LEU A 148 14.80 11.09 24.98
CA LEU A 148 15.56 10.82 26.19
C LEU A 148 14.95 11.46 27.44
N SER A 149 14.43 12.68 27.31
CA SER A 149 13.81 13.41 28.43
C SER A 149 12.45 12.88 28.87
N GLN A 150 11.73 12.13 28.00
CA GLN A 150 10.43 11.54 28.35
C GLN A 150 10.51 10.01 28.40
N GLU A 151 10.57 9.44 29.62
CA GLU A 151 10.63 7.99 29.84
C GLU A 151 9.49 7.21 29.17
N ARG A 152 8.30 7.83 29.08
CA ARG A 152 7.14 7.22 28.41
C ARG A 152 7.39 6.90 26.93
N LEU A 153 8.27 7.66 26.26
CA LEU A 153 8.60 7.49 24.85
C LEU A 153 9.67 6.41 24.63
N HIS A 154 10.40 5.98 25.65
CA HIS A 154 11.48 5.00 25.49
C HIS A 154 10.97 3.65 24.97
N SER A 155 9.81 3.20 25.45
CA SER A 155 9.18 1.96 24.98
C SER A 155 8.87 2.01 23.48
N LEU A 156 8.31 3.13 23.00
CA LEU A 156 8.03 3.37 21.58
C LEU A 156 9.31 3.46 20.77
N ALA A 157 10.34 4.11 21.30
CA ALA A 157 11.64 4.24 20.65
C ALA A 157 12.27 2.86 20.39
N TRP A 158 12.29 1.97 21.40
CA TRP A 158 12.80 0.61 21.24
C TRP A 158 12.03 -0.21 20.21
N ILE A 159 10.70 -0.06 20.16
CA ILE A 159 9.87 -0.74 19.15
C ILE A 159 10.23 -0.23 17.75
N ILE A 160 10.36 1.08 17.54
CA ILE A 160 10.73 1.68 16.25
C ILE A 160 12.13 1.21 15.83
N VAL A 161 13.10 1.23 16.73
CA VAL A 161 14.47 0.76 16.47
C VAL A 161 14.48 -0.74 16.11
N ALA A 162 13.74 -1.57 16.84
CA ALA A 162 13.65 -3.00 16.55
C ALA A 162 12.98 -3.27 15.20
N LEU A 163 11.90 -2.57 14.87
CA LEU A 163 11.22 -2.67 13.58
C LEU A 163 12.11 -2.21 12.43
N PHE A 164 12.84 -1.10 12.60
CA PHE A 164 13.79 -0.59 11.62
C PHE A 164 14.94 -1.59 11.39
N GLY A 165 15.57 -2.09 12.46
CA GLY A 165 16.63 -3.09 12.36
C GLY A 165 16.16 -4.39 11.70
N GLY A 166 14.98 -4.89 12.09
CA GLY A 166 14.39 -6.10 11.52
C GLY A 166 14.07 -5.97 10.03
N THR A 167 13.57 -4.81 9.60
CA THR A 167 13.27 -4.57 8.19
C THR A 167 14.53 -4.36 7.34
N VAL A 168 15.54 -3.65 7.84
CA VAL A 168 16.85 -3.54 7.17
C VAL A 168 17.49 -4.92 7.00
N LEU A 169 17.43 -5.75 8.03
CA LEU A 169 17.93 -7.14 7.97
C LEU A 169 17.16 -7.97 6.95
N PHE A 170 15.82 -7.88 6.92
CA PHE A 170 14.99 -8.57 5.92
C PHE A 170 15.35 -8.19 4.49
N TYR A 171 15.44 -6.89 4.18
CA TYR A 171 15.82 -6.44 2.83
C TYR A 171 17.25 -6.82 2.48
N SER A 172 18.18 -6.76 3.44
CA SER A 172 19.57 -7.20 3.24
C SER A 172 19.64 -8.67 2.86
N ILE A 173 18.84 -9.53 3.52
CA ILE A 173 18.74 -10.96 3.20
C ILE A 173 18.14 -11.16 1.80
N VAL A 174 17.02 -10.48 1.48
CA VAL A 174 16.34 -10.60 0.18
C VAL A 174 17.24 -10.17 -0.99
N LEU A 175 18.02 -9.11 -0.79
CA LEU A 175 18.92 -8.57 -1.81
C LEU A 175 20.25 -9.33 -1.93
N PHE A 176 20.58 -10.19 -0.95
CA PHE A 176 21.81 -10.94 -0.95
C PHE A 176 21.78 -12.07 -2.00
N PRO A 177 22.79 -12.15 -2.90
CA PRO A 177 22.85 -13.18 -3.93
C PRO A 177 23.27 -14.53 -3.37
N PHE A 178 22.32 -15.25 -2.77
CA PHE A 178 22.49 -16.67 -2.46
C PHE A 178 22.56 -17.49 -3.76
N LYS A 179 23.51 -18.44 -3.83
CA LYS A 179 23.60 -19.41 -4.95
C LYS A 179 22.26 -20.14 -5.14
N GLU A 180 21.84 -20.31 -6.40
CA GLU A 180 20.58 -20.98 -6.77
C GLU A 180 20.44 -22.33 -6.03
N GLY A 181 19.30 -22.52 -5.36
CA GLY A 181 18.99 -23.73 -4.59
C GLY A 181 19.61 -23.86 -3.19
N ARG A 182 20.48 -22.93 -2.77
CA ARG A 182 21.13 -22.95 -1.43
C ARG A 182 20.68 -21.83 -0.51
N ASP A 183 19.46 -21.34 -0.66
CA ASP A 183 18.92 -20.33 0.22
C ASP A 183 18.49 -20.96 1.57
N PRO A 184 19.18 -20.65 2.70
CA PRO A 184 18.84 -21.22 4.00
C PRO A 184 17.46 -20.73 4.49
N PHE A 185 16.99 -19.56 4.04
CA PHE A 185 15.71 -19.01 4.44
C PHE A 185 14.54 -19.71 3.78
N LEU A 186 14.71 -20.24 2.55
CA LEU A 186 13.70 -21.12 1.95
C LEU A 186 13.43 -22.36 2.83
N ARG A 187 14.48 -22.94 3.44
CA ARG A 187 14.35 -24.07 4.37
C ARG A 187 13.72 -23.68 5.70
N LEU A 188 14.00 -22.47 6.19
CA LEU A 188 13.38 -21.94 7.40
C LEU A 188 11.89 -21.69 7.20
N PHE A 189 11.49 -21.06 6.09
CA PHE A 189 10.08 -20.79 5.77
C PHE A 189 9.27 -22.07 5.51
N GLN A 190 9.91 -23.17 5.09
CA GLN A 190 9.26 -24.49 4.99
C GLN A 190 8.77 -25.04 6.33
N ARG A 191 9.37 -24.63 7.46
CA ARG A 191 8.98 -25.07 8.81
C ARG A 191 7.83 -24.26 9.43
N LEU A 192 7.41 -23.17 8.80
CA LEU A 192 6.31 -22.34 9.29
C LEU A 192 4.94 -22.92 8.90
N PRO A 193 3.90 -22.75 9.73
CA PRO A 193 2.55 -23.27 9.47
C PRO A 193 1.91 -22.72 8.17
N ALA A 194 2.39 -21.59 7.65
CA ALA A 194 1.97 -20.98 6.38
C ALA A 194 3.04 -21.06 5.27
N SER A 195 3.83 -22.15 5.25
CA SER A 195 5.01 -22.32 4.39
C SER A 195 4.78 -21.96 2.91
N LYS A 196 3.68 -22.43 2.30
CA LYS A 196 3.35 -22.12 0.89
C LYS A 196 3.18 -20.63 0.62
N PHE A 197 2.60 -19.88 1.56
CA PHE A 197 2.40 -18.43 1.42
C PHE A 197 3.71 -17.67 1.68
N SER A 198 4.41 -17.99 2.77
CA SER A 198 5.68 -17.34 3.14
C SER A 198 6.75 -17.51 2.06
N ILE A 199 6.88 -18.71 1.49
CA ILE A 199 7.81 -18.98 0.38
C ILE A 199 7.45 -18.14 -0.85
N LYS A 200 6.15 -18.01 -1.15
CA LYS A 200 5.66 -17.27 -2.31
C LYS A 200 5.93 -15.77 -2.18
N VAL A 201 5.69 -15.21 -1.00
CA VAL A 201 6.04 -13.82 -0.66
C VAL A 201 7.55 -13.62 -0.77
N TYR A 202 8.34 -14.46 -0.11
CA TYR A 202 9.81 -14.37 -0.15
C TYR A 202 10.36 -14.48 -1.58
N SER A 203 9.87 -15.42 -2.38
CA SER A 203 10.26 -15.56 -3.79
C SER A 203 9.88 -14.35 -4.64
N ALA A 204 8.73 -13.72 -4.34
CA ALA A 204 8.31 -12.51 -5.02
C ALA A 204 9.25 -11.35 -4.68
N PHE A 205 9.62 -11.17 -3.42
CA PHE A 205 10.65 -10.20 -3.02
C PHE A 205 12.00 -10.47 -3.69
N LYS A 206 12.42 -11.74 -3.75
CA LYS A 206 13.67 -12.13 -4.40
C LYS A 206 13.67 -11.90 -5.91
N SER A 207 12.49 -11.89 -6.57
CA SER A 207 12.40 -11.51 -7.98
C SER A 207 12.81 -10.05 -8.26
N PHE A 208 12.75 -9.18 -7.25
CA PHE A 208 13.21 -7.79 -7.33
C PHE A 208 14.72 -7.64 -7.05
N GLN A 209 15.44 -8.71 -6.69
CA GLN A 209 16.85 -8.69 -6.33
C GLN A 209 17.73 -8.04 -7.42
N TYR A 210 17.38 -8.25 -8.69
CA TYR A 210 18.09 -7.69 -9.84
C TYR A 210 17.57 -6.31 -10.29
N GLN A 211 16.48 -5.83 -9.70
CA GLN A 211 15.87 -4.52 -9.99
C GLN A 211 16.03 -3.54 -8.83
N LYS A 212 17.27 -3.39 -8.36
CA LYS A 212 17.61 -2.52 -7.23
C LYS A 212 17.13 -1.08 -7.43
N THR A 213 17.26 -0.53 -8.64
CA THR A 213 16.81 0.82 -8.97
C THR A 213 15.32 1.02 -8.78
N THR A 214 14.49 0.06 -9.19
CA THR A 214 13.04 0.14 -9.01
C THR A 214 12.67 0.09 -7.53
N LEU A 215 13.33 -0.78 -6.76
CA LEU A 215 13.09 -0.91 -5.33
C LEU A 215 13.48 0.38 -4.58
N PHE A 216 14.67 0.93 -4.85
CA PHE A 216 15.11 2.21 -4.28
C PHE A 216 14.20 3.38 -4.67
N LEU A 217 13.79 3.50 -5.94
CA LEU A 217 12.86 4.54 -6.37
C LEU A 217 11.50 4.42 -5.68
N THR A 218 10.97 3.20 -5.54
CA THR A 218 9.69 2.98 -4.86
C THR A 218 9.76 3.24 -3.36
N LEU A 219 10.91 2.99 -2.75
CA LEU A 219 11.21 3.34 -1.36
C LEU A 219 11.29 4.86 -1.17
N PHE A 220 12.02 5.55 -2.04
CA PHE A 220 12.11 7.01 -2.03
C PHE A 220 10.75 7.68 -2.24
N LEU A 221 9.93 7.15 -3.15
CA LEU A 221 8.54 7.62 -3.35
C LEU A 221 7.59 7.30 -2.18
N SER A 222 8.01 6.48 -1.22
CA SER A 222 7.20 6.10 -0.05
C SER A 222 7.58 6.86 1.22
N ILE A 223 8.72 7.55 1.22
CA ILE A 223 9.21 8.44 2.29
C ILE A 223 8.78 9.86 1.91
#